data_AF-A0A447N9L5-F1
#
_entry.id   AF-A0A447N9L5-F1
#
_cell.length_a   1.000
_cell.length_b   1.000
_cell.length_c   1.000
_cell.angle_alpha   90.00
_cell.angle_beta   90.00
_cell.angle_gamma   90.00
#
_symmetry.space_group_name_H-M   'P 1'
#
loop_
_entity.id
_entity.type
_entity.pdbx_description
1 polymer ?
#
loop_
_entity_poly.entity_id
_entity_poly.type
_entity_poly.pdbx_seq_one_letter_code
_entity_poly.pdbx_strand_id
1 'polypeptide(L)'
;MGKALVIVESPAKAKTINKYLGNDYVVKSSVGHIRDLPTSGSAAKKSADSTSTKTAKKPKKDERGALVNRMGVDPWHNWDAHYEVLPGKREGRL
;
A
#
# COMPACT_ATOMS: atom_id res chain seq x y z
N MET A 1 -28.03 -16.42 2.22
CA MET A 1 -26.85 -16.43 3.10
C MET A 1 -25.72 -15.74 2.35
N GLY A 2 -24.95 -14.85 2.99
CA GLY A 2 -23.84 -14.15 2.33
C GLY A 2 -22.66 -15.09 2.07
N LYS A 3 -21.99 -14.93 0.92
CA LYS A 3 -20.79 -15.72 0.59
C LYS A 3 -19.56 -15.12 1.27
N ALA A 4 -18.66 -15.95 1.79
CA ALA A 4 -17.40 -15.52 2.38
C ALA A 4 -16.36 -15.15 1.30
N LEU A 5 -15.67 -14.03 1.45
CA LEU A 5 -14.61 -13.60 0.53
C LEU A 5 -13.25 -14.16 0.98
N VAL A 6 -12.57 -14.85 0.07
CA VAL A 6 -11.20 -15.36 0.27
C VAL A 6 -10.27 -14.65 -0.69
N ILE A 7 -9.26 -13.97 -0.15
CA ILE A 7 -8.27 -13.23 -0.95
C ILE A 7 -6.95 -13.99 -0.95
N VAL A 8 -6.36 -14.18 -2.13
CA VAL A 8 -5.06 -14.83 -2.31
C VAL A 8 -4.10 -13.94 -3.08
N GLU A 9 -2.80 -14.19 -2.94
CA GLU A 9 -1.73 -13.42 -3.58
C GLU A 9 -1.73 -13.52 -5.12
N SER A 10 -1.98 -14.73 -5.67
CA SER A 10 -1.78 -15.01 -7.09
C SER A 10 -2.97 -15.70 -7.76
N PRO A 11 -3.18 -15.48 -9.07
CA PRO A 11 -4.27 -16.13 -9.81
C PRO A 11 -4.15 -17.65 -9.84
N ALA A 12 -2.91 -18.17 -9.82
CA ALA A 12 -2.65 -19.61 -9.78
C ALA A 12 -3.16 -20.22 -8.46
N LYS A 13 -2.87 -19.58 -7.31
CA LYS A 13 -3.40 -20.01 -6.00
C LYS A 13 -4.93 -19.95 -5.98
N ALA A 14 -5.53 -18.92 -6.56
CA ALA A 14 -6.99 -18.78 -6.65
C ALA A 14 -7.62 -19.97 -7.39
N LYS A 15 -7.06 -20.34 -8.55
CA LYS A 15 -7.52 -21.49 -9.34
C LYS A 15 -7.40 -22.81 -8.59
N THR A 16 -6.35 -22.98 -7.79
CA THR A 16 -6.13 -24.21 -7.02
C THR A 16 -7.09 -24.30 -5.83
N ILE A 17 -7.19 -23.26 -5.00
CA ILE A 17 -8.03 -23.29 -3.79
C ILE A 17 -9.52 -23.37 -4.11
N ASN A 18 -9.95 -22.79 -5.23
CA ASN A 18 -11.34 -22.85 -5.70
C ASN A 18 -11.81 -24.27 -6.06
N LYS A 19 -10.89 -25.25 -6.19
CA LYS A 19 -11.26 -26.67 -6.37
C LYS A 19 -11.72 -27.33 -5.07
N TYR A 20 -11.32 -26.77 -3.93
CA TYR A 20 -11.61 -27.33 -2.60
C TYR A 20 -12.70 -26.55 -1.86
N LEU A 21 -12.89 -25.28 -2.20
CA LEU A 21 -13.92 -24.43 -1.60
C LEU A 21 -15.24 -24.53 -2.36
N GLY A 22 -16.34 -24.70 -1.62
CA GLY A 22 -17.69 -24.78 -2.17
C GLY A 22 -18.28 -23.42 -2.55
N ASN A 23 -19.56 -23.43 -2.97
CA ASN A 23 -20.28 -22.27 -3.49
C ASN A 23 -20.52 -21.12 -2.49
N ASP A 24 -20.25 -21.37 -1.22
CA ASP A 24 -20.35 -20.39 -0.14
C ASP A 24 -19.16 -19.42 -0.10
N TYR A 25 -18.13 -19.64 -0.94
CA TYR A 25 -16.94 -18.81 -1.00
C TYR A 25 -16.81 -18.09 -2.34
N VAL A 26 -16.28 -16.86 -2.29
CA VAL A 26 -15.84 -16.09 -3.45
C VAL A 26 -14.33 -15.92 -3.33
N VAL A 27 -13.57 -16.48 -4.28
CA VAL A 27 -12.11 -16.41 -4.27
C VAL A 27 -11.64 -15.31 -5.23
N LYS A 28 -10.81 -14.38 -4.75
CA LYS A 28 -10.21 -13.29 -5.54
C LYS A 28 -8.71 -13.22 -5.34
N SER A 29 -7.98 -12.81 -6.37
CA SER A 29 -6.52 -12.66 -6.33
C SER A 29 -6.13 -11.18 -6.22
N SER A 30 -5.15 -10.84 -5.38
CA SER A 30 -4.56 -9.49 -5.34
C SER A 30 -3.60 -9.22 -6.51
N VAL A 31 -3.15 -10.29 -7.18
CA VAL A 31 -2.21 -10.25 -8.30
C VAL A 31 -0.89 -9.58 -7.84
N GLY A 32 -0.31 -10.08 -6.75
CA GLY A 32 0.88 -9.54 -6.10
C GLY A 32 0.57 -8.52 -4.99
N HIS A 33 1.57 -7.69 -4.65
CA HIS A 33 1.46 -6.67 -3.61
C HIS A 33 0.44 -5.58 -3.97
N ILE A 34 -0.30 -5.10 -2.96
CA ILE A 34 -1.28 -4.01 -3.11
C ILE A 34 -0.69 -2.68 -2.61
N ARG A 35 0.05 -2.73 -1.49
CA ARG A 35 0.73 -1.58 -0.89
C ARG A 35 2.19 -1.93 -0.64
N ASP A 36 3.05 -0.94 -0.83
CA ASP A 36 4.49 -1.05 -0.59
C ASP A 36 5.04 0.31 -0.15
N LEU A 37 6.32 0.35 0.22
CA LEU A 37 7.05 1.60 0.40
C LEU A 37 7.08 2.39 -0.92
N PRO A 38 7.28 3.73 -0.86
CA PRO A 38 7.34 4.56 -2.04
C PRO A 38 8.43 4.06 -2.99
N THR A 39 8.05 3.77 -4.23
CA THR A 39 9.04 3.41 -5.25
C THR A 39 9.79 4.67 -5.66
N SER A 40 11.09 4.59 -5.88
CA SER A 40 12.01 5.73 -6.03
C SER A 40 11.70 6.70 -7.19
N GLY A 41 10.75 6.36 -8.08
CA GLY A 41 10.20 7.25 -9.13
C GLY A 41 8.82 7.85 -8.84
N SER A 42 8.16 7.46 -7.75
CA SER A 42 6.79 7.87 -7.39
C SER A 42 6.74 9.01 -6.37
N ALA A 43 7.87 9.69 -6.12
CA ALA A 43 8.00 10.82 -5.19
C ALA A 43 7.13 12.06 -5.53
N ALA A 44 6.19 11.93 -6.47
CA ALA A 44 5.25 12.95 -6.88
C ALA A 44 3.81 12.45 -6.68
N LYS A 45 3.37 12.35 -5.42
CA LYS A 45 2.07 12.83 -4.94
C LYS A 45 1.97 12.54 -3.46
N LYS A 46 2.31 13.55 -2.63
CA LYS A 46 1.82 13.65 -1.26
C LYS A 46 0.31 13.41 -1.29
N SER A 47 -0.16 12.25 -0.86
CA SER A 47 -1.53 12.08 -0.40
C SER A 47 -1.66 12.91 0.87
N ALA A 48 -2.33 14.04 0.73
CA ALA A 48 -2.72 14.92 1.81
C ALA A 48 -3.76 14.20 2.69
N ASP A 49 -3.32 13.32 3.57
CA ASP A 49 -4.08 12.96 4.76
C ASP A 49 -3.16 12.49 5.89
N SER A 50 -2.63 13.46 6.62
CA SER A 50 -2.10 13.27 7.97
C SER A 50 -2.21 14.62 8.67
N THR A 51 -3.32 14.76 9.37
CA THR A 51 -3.60 15.82 10.34
C THR A 51 -2.45 15.94 11.33
N SER A 52 -1.62 16.98 11.19
CA SER A 52 -0.90 17.60 12.30
C SER A 52 -0.55 19.05 11.96
N THR A 53 -1.34 19.94 12.57
CA THR A 53 -0.98 21.25 13.12
C THR A 53 -0.11 22.18 12.26
N LYS A 54 -0.76 23.24 11.77
CA LYS A 54 -0.13 24.50 11.31
C LYS A 54 0.83 25.03 12.39
N THR A 55 2.12 25.12 12.06
CA THR A 55 2.94 26.28 12.46
C THR A 55 4.02 26.52 11.41
N ALA A 56 4.06 27.76 10.93
CA ALA A 56 4.99 28.24 9.94
C ALA A 56 6.45 28.17 10.45
N LYS A 57 7.34 27.59 9.64
CA LYS A 57 8.74 28.00 9.48
C LYS A 57 9.31 27.28 8.26
N LYS A 58 9.79 28.05 7.28
CA LYS A 58 10.56 27.58 6.13
C LYS A 58 11.85 26.91 6.67
N PRO A 59 12.09 25.59 6.55
CA PRO A 59 13.34 25.02 7.05
C PRO A 59 14.38 24.94 5.92
N LYS A 60 15.64 24.96 6.34
CA LYS A 60 16.82 24.64 5.52
C LYS A 60 16.62 23.30 4.79
N LYS A 61 17.39 23.09 3.72
CA LYS A 61 17.45 21.84 2.95
C LYS A 61 17.68 20.64 3.89
N ASP A 62 16.61 20.06 4.42
CA ASP A 62 16.65 18.91 5.32
C ASP A 62 16.88 17.66 4.49
N GLU A 63 18.15 17.37 4.23
CA GLU A 63 18.59 16.17 3.48
C GLU A 63 18.05 14.89 4.12
N ARG A 64 17.89 14.89 5.45
CA ARG A 64 17.25 13.81 6.21
C ARG A 64 15.77 13.64 5.87
N GLY A 65 15.00 14.73 5.85
CA GLY A 65 13.58 14.68 5.49
C GLY A 65 13.38 14.21 4.04
N ALA A 66 14.25 14.64 3.12
CA ALA A 66 14.23 14.15 1.75
C ALA A 66 14.55 12.64 1.65
N LEU A 67 15.48 12.15 2.48
CA LEU A 67 15.83 10.73 2.55
C LEU A 67 14.67 9.90 3.13
N VAL A 68 14.07 10.32 4.24
CA VAL A 68 12.89 9.65 4.84
C VAL A 68 11.74 9.56 3.83
N ASN A 69 11.42 10.65 3.12
CA ASN A 69 10.38 10.62 2.10
C ASN A 69 10.69 9.66 0.93
N ARG A 70 11.98 9.48 0.59
CA ARG A 70 12.41 8.54 -0.45
C ARG A 70 12.37 7.09 0.02
N MET A 71 12.73 6.85 1.29
CA MET A 71 12.73 5.50 1.87
C MET A 71 11.32 5.06 2.28
N GLY A 72 10.43 6.00 2.61
CA GLY A 72 9.11 5.71 3.17
C GLY A 72 9.15 5.17 4.60
N VAL A 73 10.29 5.24 5.27
CA VAL A 73 10.48 4.81 6.66
C VAL A 73 11.36 5.82 7.38
N ASP A 74 11.03 6.10 8.63
CA ASP A 74 11.77 7.02 9.50
C ASP A 74 12.45 6.28 10.67
N PRO A 75 13.76 5.97 10.57
CA PRO A 75 14.50 5.31 11.65
C PRO A 75 14.61 6.14 12.93
N TRP A 76 14.40 7.45 12.88
CA TRP A 76 14.55 8.36 14.02
C TRP A 76 13.23 8.57 14.77
N HIS A 77 12.10 8.22 14.15
CA HIS A 77 10.77 8.28 14.74
C HIS A 77 10.15 6.89 14.78
N ASN A 78 10.72 6.00 15.61
CA ASN A 78 10.18 4.66 15.90
C ASN A 78 9.88 3.79 14.65
N TRP A 79 10.65 3.98 13.57
CA TRP A 79 10.45 3.26 12.31
C TRP A 79 9.08 3.52 11.66
N ASP A 80 8.51 4.70 11.88
CA ASP A 80 7.25 5.10 11.26
C ASP A 80 7.34 4.95 9.73
N ALA A 81 6.39 4.22 9.16
CA ALA A 81 6.38 3.83 7.76
C ALA A 81 5.21 4.46 7.00
N HIS A 82 5.52 5.04 5.84
CA HIS A 82 4.56 5.57 4.90
C HIS A 82 4.40 4.60 3.71
N TYR A 83 3.33 3.82 3.73
CA TYR A 83 2.98 2.89 2.65
C TYR A 83 2.08 3.54 1.61
N GLU A 84 2.33 3.24 0.34
CA GLU A 84 1.53 3.70 -0.79
C GLU A 84 0.90 2.54 -1.54
N VAL A 85 -0.33 2.73 -2.03
CA VAL A 85 -0.95 1.76 -2.94
C VAL A 85 -0.23 1.82 -4.28
N LEU A 86 0.26 0.66 -4.74
CA LEU A 86 1.04 0.55 -5.97
C LEU A 86 0.25 1.07 -7.18
N PRO A 87 0.92 1.70 -8.16
CA PRO A 87 0.28 2.15 -9.38
C PRO A 87 -0.40 0.99 -10.11
N GLY A 88 -1.59 1.22 -10.65
CA GLY A 88 -2.41 0.19 -11.31
C GLY A 88 -3.27 -0.67 -10.37
N LYS A 89 -3.10 -0.60 -9.05
CA LYS A 89 -3.95 -1.31 -8.06
C LYS A 89 -5.16 -0.51 -7.57
N ARG A 90 -5.23 0.80 -7.85
CA ARG A 90 -6.35 1.68 -7.45
C ARG A 90 -7.56 1.61 -8.39
N GLU A 91 -7.36 1.24 -9.66
CA GLU A 91 -8.36 1.33 -10.73
C GLU A 91 -9.33 0.12 -10.79
N GLY A 92 -9.55 -0.58 -9.68
CA GLY A 92 -10.53 -1.69 -9.62
C GLY A 92 -10.18 -2.94 -10.44
N ARG A 93 -8.95 -3.05 -10.97
CA ARG A 93 -8.46 -4.25 -11.68
C ARG A 93 -7.93 -5.29 -10.68
N LEU A 94 -8.84 -5.89 -9.90
CA LEU A 94 -8.61 -7.04 -9.01
C LEU A 94 -9.31 -8.32 -9.51
#